data_AF-A0A1Y6CTK4-F1
#
_entry.id   AF-A0A1Y6CTK4-F1
#
_cell.length_a   1.000
_cell.length_b   1.000
_cell.length_c   1.000
_cell.angle_alpha   90.00
_cell.angle_beta   90.00
_cell.angle_gamma   90.00
#
_symmetry.space_group_name_H-M   'P 1'
#
loop_
_entity.id
_entity.type
_entity.pdbx_description
1 polymer ?
#
loop_
_entity_poly.entity_id
_entity_poly.type
_entity_poly.pdbx_seq_one_letter_code
_entity_poly.pdbx_strand_id
1 'polypeptide(L)'
;MLNSAKPRRINHEDAGWFLIEHACRICSGRLLWRPGPNGGGQARCAECGTKAVGEPRNLCWCGAKTATGKNAGLRCVRNPERTPQNPNEVIVVPVEEVDMVVERKGVVTRYVGEPDDE
;
A
#
# COMPACT_ATOMS: atom_id res chain seq x y z
N MET A 1 -35.57 21.39 -10.26
CA MET A 1 -34.84 20.57 -11.25
C MET A 1 -33.37 20.63 -10.88
N LEU A 2 -32.82 19.59 -10.23
CA LEU A 2 -31.40 19.53 -9.86
C LEU A 2 -30.61 19.04 -11.07
N ASN A 3 -29.74 19.88 -11.62
CA ASN A 3 -28.84 19.52 -12.70
C ASN A 3 -27.85 18.46 -12.21
N SER A 4 -28.01 17.22 -12.66
CA SER A 4 -26.99 16.17 -12.53
C SER A 4 -25.77 16.56 -13.37
N ALA A 5 -24.76 17.15 -12.73
CA ALA A 5 -23.48 17.42 -13.36
C ALA A 5 -22.87 16.08 -13.82
N LYS A 6 -22.62 15.95 -15.13
CA LYS A 6 -21.90 14.79 -15.68
C LYS A 6 -20.48 14.76 -15.08
N PRO A 7 -19.98 13.62 -14.59
CA PRO A 7 -18.62 13.55 -14.06
C PRO A 7 -17.63 13.94 -15.15
N ARG A 8 -16.74 14.91 -14.87
CA ARG A 8 -15.65 15.27 -15.77
C ARG A 8 -14.77 14.04 -15.99
N ARG A 9 -14.52 13.69 -17.25
CA ARG A 9 -13.46 12.74 -17.59
C ARG A 9 -12.13 13.38 -17.19
N ILE A 10 -11.47 12.83 -16.18
CA ILE A 10 -10.10 13.21 -15.83
C ILE A 10 -9.21 12.64 -16.93
N ASN A 11 -8.55 13.50 -17.70
CA ASN A 11 -7.54 13.04 -18.66
C ASN A 11 -6.43 12.35 -17.86
N HIS A 12 -6.00 11.16 -18.30
CA HIS A 12 -4.93 10.40 -17.62
C HIS A 12 -3.59 11.15 -17.57
N GLU A 13 -3.41 12.14 -18.43
CA GLU A 13 -2.25 13.04 -18.49
C GLU A 13 -2.24 14.05 -17.34
N ASP A 14 -3.42 14.38 -16.80
CA ASP A 14 -3.65 15.24 -15.64
C ASP A 14 -3.72 14.44 -14.31
N ALA A 15 -3.46 13.12 -14.36
CA ALA A 15 -3.44 12.31 -13.15
C ALA A 15 -2.27 12.76 -12.27
N GLY A 16 -2.60 13.54 -11.23
CA GLY A 16 -1.66 13.98 -10.21
C GLY A 16 -1.00 12.81 -9.47
N TRP A 17 0.01 13.13 -8.68
CA TRP A 17 0.62 12.18 -7.75
C TRP A 17 -0.21 12.10 -6.47
N PHE A 18 -0.54 10.89 -6.04
CA PHE A 18 -1.30 10.63 -4.81
C PHE A 18 -0.40 9.94 -3.78
N LEU A 19 -0.40 10.43 -2.54
CA LEU A 19 0.18 9.68 -1.42
C LEU A 19 -0.62 8.41 -1.19
N ILE A 20 0.08 7.28 -1.06
CA ILE A 20 -0.49 5.96 -0.77
C ILE A 20 0.06 5.42 0.55
N GLU A 21 -0.63 4.43 1.13
CA GLU A 21 -0.29 3.83 2.42
C GLU A 21 0.77 2.72 2.27
N HIS A 22 1.90 3.09 1.68
CA HIS A 22 2.99 2.19 1.38
C HIS A 22 4.34 2.82 1.71
N ALA A 23 5.24 2.01 2.26
CA ALA A 23 6.61 2.38 2.60
C ALA A 23 7.59 1.84 1.56
N CYS A 24 8.51 2.69 1.12
CA CYS A 24 9.57 2.35 0.18
C CYS A 24 10.48 1.27 0.77
N ARG A 25 10.77 0.22 0.01
CA ARG A 25 11.67 -0.85 0.50
C ARG A 25 13.15 -0.46 0.58
N ILE A 26 13.51 0.75 0.15
CA ILE A 26 14.88 1.24 0.12
C ILE A 26 15.15 2.14 1.34
N CYS A 27 14.24 3.06 1.65
CA CYS A 27 14.43 4.05 2.72
C CYS A 27 13.27 4.12 3.72
N SER A 28 12.28 3.24 3.61
CA SER A 28 11.05 3.22 4.42
C SER A 28 10.19 4.49 4.35
N GLY A 29 10.51 5.41 3.44
CA GLY A 29 9.73 6.64 3.17
C GLY A 29 8.39 6.38 2.46
N ARG A 30 7.53 7.39 2.38
CA ARG A 30 6.20 7.33 1.77
C ARG A 30 6.27 7.16 0.24
N LEU A 31 5.33 6.39 -0.29
CA LEU A 31 5.14 6.26 -1.73
C LEU A 31 4.06 7.20 -2.27
N LEU A 32 4.35 7.71 -3.46
CA LEU A 32 3.43 8.39 -4.35
C LEU A 32 3.04 7.44 -5.48
N TRP A 33 1.79 7.50 -5.90
CA TRP A 33 1.26 6.77 -7.04
C TRP A 33 0.70 7.72 -8.09
N ARG A 34 0.97 7.43 -9.35
CA ARG A 34 0.34 8.08 -10.50
C ARG A 34 -0.22 7.01 -11.43
N PRO A 35 -1.55 6.87 -11.55
CA PRO A 35 -2.18 5.97 -12.51
C PRO A 35 -1.78 6.31 -13.95
N GLY A 36 -1.57 5.29 -14.77
CA GLY A 36 -1.36 5.41 -16.21
C GLY A 36 -2.62 5.10 -17.02
N PRO A 37 -2.62 5.35 -18.34
CA PRO A 37 -3.80 5.20 -19.19
C PRO A 37 -4.30 3.76 -19.38
N ASN A 38 -3.47 2.74 -19.12
CA ASN A 38 -3.78 1.34 -19.44
C ASN A 38 -3.78 0.42 -18.19
N GLY A 39 -4.27 0.91 -17.06
CA GLY A 39 -4.37 0.12 -15.81
C GLY A 39 -3.04 -0.11 -15.08
N GLY A 40 -1.90 0.24 -15.68
CA GLY A 40 -0.63 0.39 -14.99
C GLY A 40 -0.48 1.78 -14.34
N GLY A 41 0.74 2.10 -13.92
CA GLY A 41 1.07 3.43 -13.43
C GLY A 41 2.54 3.54 -13.01
N GLN A 42 2.84 4.58 -12.27
CA GLN A 42 4.18 4.85 -11.77
C GLN A 42 4.13 5.07 -10.26
N ALA A 43 4.96 4.31 -9.54
CA ALA A 43 5.23 4.55 -8.15
C ALA A 43 6.54 5.35 -8.01
N ARG A 44 6.57 6.28 -7.06
CA ARG A 44 7.75 7.08 -6.73
C ARG A 44 7.85 7.23 -5.22
N CYS A 45 9.04 7.07 -4.65
CA CYS A 45 9.26 7.43 -3.24
C CYS A 45 9.36 8.95 -3.09
N ALA A 46 8.67 9.51 -2.10
CA ALA A 46 8.66 10.94 -1.83
C ALA A 46 10.00 11.43 -1.26
N GLU A 47 10.75 10.54 -0.60
CA GLU A 47 11.98 10.84 0.12
C GLU A 47 13.22 10.51 -0.73
N CYS A 48 13.45 9.23 -1.07
CA CYS A 48 14.64 8.85 -1.85
C CYS A 48 14.50 9.05 -3.36
N GLY A 49 13.29 9.35 -3.85
CA GLY A 49 13.05 9.61 -5.27
C GLY A 49 13.06 8.40 -6.20
N THR A 50 13.38 7.19 -5.71
CA THR A 50 13.35 5.95 -6.51
C THR A 50 11.97 5.74 -7.15
N LYS A 51 11.93 5.16 -8.35
CA LYS A 51 10.71 4.97 -9.15
C LYS A 51 10.56 3.52 -9.57
N ALA A 52 9.31 3.08 -9.76
CA ALA A 52 8.98 1.82 -10.40
C ALA A 52 7.76 1.99 -11.32
N VAL A 53 7.69 1.18 -12.38
CA VAL A 53 6.55 1.10 -13.29
C VAL A 53 5.67 -0.09 -12.90
N GLY A 54 4.39 -0.03 -13.23
CA GLY A 54 3.41 -1.03 -12.81
C GLY A 54 3.01 -0.80 -11.36
N GLU A 55 2.64 -1.84 -10.64
CA GLU A 55 2.07 -1.73 -9.28
C GLU A 55 2.98 -1.04 -8.24
N PRO A 56 2.42 -0.29 -7.27
CA PRO A 56 3.19 0.26 -6.14
C PRO A 56 4.01 -0.78 -5.37
N ARG A 57 3.52 -2.03 -5.33
CA ARG A 57 4.20 -3.16 -4.70
C ARG A 57 5.60 -3.42 -5.27
N ASN A 58 5.88 -3.00 -6.50
CA ASN A 58 7.20 -3.14 -7.10
C ASN A 58 8.28 -2.30 -6.40
N LEU A 59 7.91 -1.22 -5.70
CA LEU A 59 8.80 -0.34 -4.95
C LEU A 59 8.60 -0.42 -3.42
N CYS A 60 7.54 -1.10 -2.98
CA CYS A 60 7.10 -1.15 -1.59
C CYS A 60 7.60 -2.41 -0.86
N TRP A 61 7.74 -2.35 0.47
CA TRP A 61 7.96 -3.53 1.31
C TRP A 61 6.88 -4.61 1.15
N CYS A 62 5.63 -4.24 0.82
CA CYS A 62 4.55 -5.21 0.55
C CYS A 62 4.84 -6.21 -0.59
N GLY A 63 5.69 -5.81 -1.54
CA GLY A 63 6.12 -6.66 -2.65
C GLY A 63 7.54 -7.19 -2.48
N ALA A 64 8.14 -7.04 -1.30
CA ALA A 64 9.45 -7.61 -1.00
C ALA A 64 9.40 -9.13 -1.14
N LYS A 65 10.49 -9.68 -1.67
CA LYS A 65 10.67 -11.11 -1.89
C LYS A 65 11.88 -11.60 -1.11
N THR A 66 11.81 -12.83 -0.62
CA THR A 66 12.95 -13.53 -0.05
C THR A 66 13.95 -13.93 -1.14
N ALA A 67 15.12 -14.45 -0.76
CA ALA A 67 16.11 -14.95 -1.72
C ALA A 67 15.56 -16.09 -2.62
N THR A 68 14.56 -16.83 -2.15
CA THR A 68 13.88 -17.89 -2.93
C THR A 68 12.79 -17.35 -3.86
N GLY A 69 12.57 -16.03 -3.88
CA GLY A 69 11.57 -15.36 -4.73
C GLY A 69 10.15 -15.38 -4.16
N LYS A 70 9.91 -16.01 -3.00
CA LYS A 70 8.62 -15.98 -2.29
C LYS A 70 8.34 -14.60 -1.72
N ASN A 71 7.07 -14.23 -1.53
CA ASN A 71 6.71 -12.98 -0.84
C ASN A 71 7.26 -13.01 0.59
N ALA A 72 7.85 -11.92 1.06
CA ALA A 72 8.48 -11.86 2.38
C ALA A 72 7.48 -11.75 3.55
N GLY A 73 6.16 -11.80 3.29
CA GLY A 73 5.15 -11.69 4.34
C GLY A 73 5.09 -10.32 5.01
N LEU A 74 5.59 -9.26 4.38
CA LEU A 74 5.56 -7.91 4.95
C LEU A 74 4.37 -7.12 4.44
N ARG A 75 3.71 -6.32 5.29
CA ARG A 75 2.62 -5.42 4.90
C ARG A 75 2.80 -4.04 5.51
N CYS A 76 2.51 -3.03 4.71
CA CYS A 76 2.40 -1.66 5.17
C CYS A 76 1.04 -1.45 5.83
N VAL A 77 1.06 -0.89 7.03
CA VAL A 77 -0.14 -0.50 7.77
C VAL A 77 0.04 0.92 8.28
N ARG A 78 -1.07 1.64 8.51
CA ARG A 78 -1.01 2.94 9.16
C ARG A 78 -0.48 2.76 10.59
N ASN A 79 0.43 3.62 11.01
CA ASN A 79 0.96 3.60 12.37
C ASN A 79 -0.09 4.09 13.37
N PRO A 80 -0.55 3.24 14.30
CA PRO A 80 -1.50 3.66 15.35
C PRO A 80 -0.82 4.49 16.45
N GLU A 81 0.48 4.31 16.66
CA GLU A 81 1.24 4.88 17.78
C GLU A 81 2.28 5.89 17.27
N ARG A 82 1.79 6.96 16.64
CA ARG A 82 2.65 8.04 16.17
C ARG A 82 3.13 8.89 17.33
N THR A 83 4.43 8.91 17.53
CA THR A 83 5.11 9.71 18.55
C THR A 83 6.31 10.43 17.92
N PRO A 84 6.93 11.41 18.58
CA PRO A 84 8.17 12.00 18.08
C PRO A 84 9.30 10.96 17.88
N GLN A 85 9.31 9.90 18.68
CA GLN A 85 10.26 8.78 18.58
C GLN A 85 9.89 7.80 17.46
N ASN A 86 8.60 7.71 17.12
CA ASN A 86 8.07 6.92 16.00
C ASN A 86 7.19 7.78 15.08
N PRO A 87 7.78 8.69 14.30
CA PRO A 87 7.02 9.72 13.56
C PRO A 87 6.41 9.20 12.26
N ASN A 88 6.73 7.96 11.86
CA ASN A 88 6.30 7.42 10.58
C ASN A 88 4.79 7.20 10.56
N GLU A 89 4.10 7.76 9.56
CA GLU A 89 2.65 7.60 9.39
C GLU A 89 2.27 6.18 8.91
N VAL A 90 3.20 5.49 8.24
CA VAL A 90 3.04 4.09 7.78
C VAL A 90 4.22 3.30 8.29
N ILE A 91 3.94 2.14 8.90
CA ILE A 91 4.92 1.18 9.38
C ILE A 91 4.80 -0.12 8.59
N VAL A 92 5.82 -0.96 8.70
CA VAL A 92 5.86 -2.27 8.07
C VAL A 92 5.80 -3.32 9.16
N VAL A 93 4.85 -4.23 9.05
CA VAL A 93 4.67 -5.35 9.97
C VAL A 93 4.79 -6.67 9.22
N PRO A 94 5.30 -7.73 9.85
CA PRO A 94 5.09 -9.08 9.34
C PRO A 94 3.60 -9.41 9.42
N VAL A 95 3.09 -10.10 8.42
CA VAL A 95 1.84 -10.86 8.51
C VAL A 95 2.24 -12.32 8.59
N GLU A 96 1.82 -12.98 9.67
CA GLU A 96 1.94 -14.43 9.73
C GLU A 96 1.11 -15.02 8.58
N GLU A 97 1.62 -16.07 7.94
CA GLU A 97 0.94 -16.73 6.82
C GLU A 97 -0.40 -17.28 7.32
N VAL A 98 -1.49 -16.55 7.07
CA VAL A 98 -2.80 -17.19 6.99
C VAL A 98 -2.88 -17.70 5.56
N ASP A 99 -2.86 -19.03 5.40
CA ASP A 99 -3.13 -19.71 4.14
C ASP A 99 -4.34 -19.04 3.46
N MET A 100 -4.07 -18.22 2.45
CA MET A 100 -5.10 -17.60 1.65
C MET A 100 -5.71 -18.68 0.75
N VAL A 101 -6.63 -19.46 1.31
CA VAL A 101 -7.58 -20.21 0.48
C VAL A 101 -8.48 -19.17 -0.18
N VAL A 102 -8.25 -18.93 -1.47
CA VAL A 102 -9.04 -18.03 -2.29
C VAL A 102 -10.41 -18.68 -2.53
N GLU A 103 -11.33 -18.57 -1.57
CA GLU A 103 -12.74 -18.80 -1.86
C GLU A 103 -13.42 -17.48 -2.22
N ARG A 104 -13.82 -17.40 -3.49
CA ARG A 104 -14.65 -16.34 -4.05
C ARG A 104 -15.96 -16.26 -3.26
N LYS A 105 -16.05 -15.34 -2.29
CA LYS A 105 -17.19 -14.44 -1.97
C LYS A 105 -17.17 -14.07 -0.47
N GLY A 106 -16.90 -12.79 -0.19
CA GLY A 106 -17.21 -12.16 1.09
C GLY A 106 -16.10 -12.27 2.12
N VAL A 107 -15.31 -11.20 2.28
CA VAL A 107 -14.35 -11.09 3.39
C VAL A 107 -15.11 -10.60 4.62
N VAL A 108 -15.17 -11.44 5.65
CA VAL A 108 -15.44 -11.02 7.03
C VAL A 108 -14.13 -11.16 7.79
N THR A 109 -13.52 -10.03 8.14
CA THR A 109 -12.42 -10.00 9.12
C THR A 109 -13.01 -10.11 10.52
N ARG A 110 -12.78 -11.23 11.21
CA ARG A 110 -12.88 -11.29 12.68
C ARG A 110 -11.47 -11.25 13.25
N TYR A 111 -11.18 -10.19 14.00
CA TYR A 111 -10.11 -10.22 14.99
C TYR A 111 -10.63 -11.04 16.17
N VAL A 112 -9.96 -12.14 16.49
CA VAL A 112 -10.03 -12.73 17.82
C VAL A 112 -8.67 -12.47 18.42
N GLY A 113 -8.54 -11.35 19.14
CA GLY A 113 -7.43 -11.22 20.08
C GLY A 113 -7.77 -12.15 21.24
N GLU A 114 -6.98 -13.20 21.44
CA GLU A 114 -7.04 -13.92 22.70
C GLU A 114 -6.50 -12.97 23.79
N PRO A 115 -7.17 -12.86 24.95
CA PRO A 115 -6.62 -12.10 26.06
C PRO A 115 -5.38 -12.82 26.59
N ASP A 116 -4.29 -12.07 26.75
CA ASP A 116 -3.10 -12.52 27.47
C ASP A 116 -3.50 -12.71 28.94
N ASP A 117 -3.75 -13.95 29.35
CA ASP A 117 -3.84 -14.34 30.76
C ASP A 117 -2.40 -14.55 31.28
N GLU A 118 -1.89 -13.57 32.03
CA GLU A 118 -0.76 -13.73 32.96
C GLU A 118 -1.18 -13.35 34.38
#